data_AF-A0A9X9QA82-F1
#
_entry.id   AF-A0A9X9QA82-F1
#
_cell.length_a   1.000
_cell.length_b   1.000
_cell.length_c   1.000
_cell.angle_alpha   90.00
_cell.angle_beta   90.00
_cell.angle_gamma   90.00
#
_symmetry.space_group_name_H-M   'P 1'
#
loop_
_entity.id
_entity.type
_entity.pdbx_description
1 polymer ?
#
loop_
_entity_poly.entity_id
_entity_poly.type
_entity_poly.pdbx_seq_one_letter_code
_entity_poly.pdbx_strand_id
1 'polypeptide(L)'
;GAESEAPASPPGPLAPAALGAVSPQVRPERRSHTMLGMIKNSLFGSVETWPWQVLSKGAKEDVSYEERTCEGGQFATVEVTDKPVDEGLREAMPKVMKYVGGTNDKGIGMGMTVPISFAVFPGDDGSLQKKLKVWFRIPNQFQSNPPVPTDDSIKIEERESITVYSLQFGGYAKEADYIAHATQLRTALEGTATCRSDIYFCTGYDPPMKPYGRRNEVWLVKA
;
A
#
# COMPACT_ATOMS: atom_id res chain seq x y z
N GLY A 1 -26.19 -74.09 64.28
CA GLY A 1 -25.41 -74.66 63.17
C GLY A 1 -25.66 -73.83 61.94
N ALA A 2 -24.58 -73.37 61.30
CA ALA A 2 -24.43 -73.15 59.85
C ALA A 2 -23.09 -72.42 59.64
N GLU A 3 -22.04 -73.22 59.46
CA GLU A 3 -20.89 -72.93 58.59
C GLU A 3 -21.41 -72.55 57.19
N SER A 4 -20.74 -71.75 56.36
CA SER A 4 -19.47 -72.09 55.72
C SER A 4 -19.05 -70.95 54.77
N GLU A 5 -17.73 -70.85 54.60
CA GLU A 5 -16.89 -69.98 53.78
C GLU A 5 -17.22 -69.83 52.28
N ALA A 6 -16.61 -68.76 51.74
CA ALA A 6 -16.42 -68.34 50.34
C ALA A 6 -15.62 -69.38 49.48
N PRO A 7 -15.39 -69.20 48.16
CA PRO A 7 -14.57 -68.10 47.61
C PRO A 7 -15.00 -67.53 46.24
N ALA A 8 -14.49 -66.33 45.94
CA ALA A 8 -14.68 -65.60 44.70
C ALA A 8 -13.55 -65.87 43.68
N SER A 9 -13.89 -65.90 42.39
CA SER A 9 -13.01 -65.72 41.20
C SER A 9 -13.89 -65.60 39.92
N PRO A 10 -13.41 -65.05 38.80
CA PRO A 10 -13.65 -63.67 38.34
C PRO A 10 -14.61 -63.58 37.12
N PRO A 11 -15.12 -62.39 36.74
CA PRO A 11 -15.79 -62.24 35.45
C PRO A 11 -14.79 -61.83 34.35
N GLY A 12 -14.97 -62.45 33.17
CA GLY A 12 -14.28 -62.18 31.92
C GLY A 12 -14.71 -60.88 31.21
N PRO A 13 -14.19 -60.63 29.99
CA PRO A 13 -14.08 -59.29 29.43
C PRO A 13 -15.38 -58.77 28.82
N LEU A 14 -15.72 -57.52 29.15
CA LEU A 14 -16.79 -56.74 28.52
C LEU A 14 -16.26 -55.93 27.33
N ALA A 15 -17.04 -55.92 26.25
CA ALA A 15 -16.81 -55.18 25.01
C ALA A 15 -16.80 -53.64 25.22
N PRO A 16 -16.13 -52.87 24.33
CA PRO A 16 -15.90 -51.45 24.54
C PRO A 16 -17.16 -50.61 24.28
N ALA A 17 -17.58 -49.87 25.30
CA ALA A 17 -18.57 -48.80 25.19
C ALA A 17 -17.92 -47.47 24.79
N ALA A 18 -18.68 -46.67 24.04
CA ALA A 18 -18.28 -45.46 23.35
C ALA A 18 -17.64 -44.37 24.23
N LEU A 19 -16.60 -43.73 23.69
CA LEU A 19 -15.93 -42.55 24.22
C LEU A 19 -16.84 -41.31 24.11
N GLY A 20 -17.42 -40.87 25.22
CA GLY A 20 -17.93 -39.51 25.41
C GLY A 20 -16.89 -38.65 26.12
N ALA A 21 -16.20 -37.78 25.39
CA ALA A 21 -15.17 -36.90 25.95
C ALA A 21 -15.80 -35.71 26.69
N VAL A 22 -15.45 -35.56 27.96
CA VAL A 22 -15.77 -34.42 28.82
C VAL A 22 -14.93 -33.20 28.39
N SER A 23 -15.59 -32.09 28.08
CA SER A 23 -14.92 -30.82 27.76
C SER A 23 -14.23 -30.22 29.00
N PRO A 24 -12.97 -29.77 28.92
CA PRO A 24 -12.37 -28.98 29.98
C PRO A 24 -12.79 -27.50 29.82
N GLN A 25 -13.32 -26.93 30.90
CA GLN A 25 -13.52 -25.49 31.05
C GLN A 25 -12.18 -24.75 30.93
N VAL A 26 -12.08 -23.84 29.96
CA VAL A 26 -10.95 -22.93 29.76
C VAL A 26 -11.29 -21.58 30.39
N ARG A 27 -10.41 -21.11 31.29
CA ARG A 27 -10.43 -19.77 31.89
C ARG A 27 -10.48 -18.67 30.82
N PRO A 28 -11.13 -17.51 31.06
CA PRO A 28 -11.03 -16.39 30.14
C PRO A 28 -9.63 -15.78 30.24
N GLU A 29 -8.77 -16.07 29.28
CA GLU A 29 -7.57 -15.27 29.04
C GLU A 29 -7.98 -13.85 28.65
N ARG A 30 -7.39 -12.86 29.31
CA ARG A 30 -7.47 -11.46 28.92
C ARG A 30 -6.94 -11.33 27.49
N ARG A 31 -7.83 -11.19 26.52
CA ARG A 31 -7.50 -10.75 25.16
C ARG A 31 -6.94 -9.34 25.22
N SER A 32 -5.63 -9.22 25.32
CA SER A 32 -4.91 -8.04 24.86
C SER A 32 -5.25 -7.86 23.39
N HIS A 33 -6.14 -6.90 23.10
CA HIS A 33 -6.46 -6.47 21.74
C HIS A 33 -5.24 -5.73 21.18
N THR A 34 -4.30 -6.48 20.61
CA THR A 34 -3.23 -5.88 19.83
C THR A 34 -3.86 -5.40 18.51
N MET A 35 -3.97 -4.09 18.34
CA MET A 35 -4.42 -3.39 17.13
C MET A 35 -3.70 -3.81 15.82
N LEU A 36 -2.63 -4.61 15.93
CA LEU A 36 -1.84 -5.12 14.82
C LEU A 36 -2.52 -6.28 14.05
N GLY A 37 -3.53 -6.94 14.63
CA GLY A 37 -4.21 -8.09 14.00
C GLY A 37 -5.26 -7.70 12.94
N MET A 38 -5.92 -6.55 13.11
CA MET A 38 -7.00 -6.11 12.21
C MET A 38 -6.48 -5.53 10.88
N ILE A 39 -5.25 -5.05 10.86
CA ILE A 39 -4.60 -4.49 9.66
C ILE A 39 -4.37 -5.58 8.59
N LYS A 40 -4.22 -6.86 9.00
CA LYS A 40 -3.86 -7.94 8.07
C LYS A 40 -5.01 -8.48 7.22
N ASN A 41 -6.27 -8.37 7.65
CA ASN A 41 -7.38 -8.95 6.89
C ASN A 41 -8.04 -7.97 5.91
N SER A 42 -7.90 -6.65 6.09
CA SER A 42 -8.56 -5.65 5.23
C SER A 42 -7.67 -5.11 4.09
N LEU A 43 -6.36 -5.35 4.11
CA LEU A 43 -5.44 -4.87 3.07
C LEU A 43 -5.32 -5.81 1.86
N PHE A 44 -5.83 -7.05 1.94
CA PHE A 44 -5.58 -8.11 0.95
C PHE A 44 -6.81 -8.55 0.12
N GLY A 45 -7.99 -7.94 0.31
CA GLY A 45 -9.23 -8.38 -0.35
C GLY A 45 -9.45 -7.85 -1.77
N SER A 46 -9.06 -6.60 -2.06
CA SER A 46 -9.23 -5.99 -3.38
C SER A 46 -8.23 -4.84 -3.53
N VAL A 47 -7.29 -5.00 -4.47
CA VAL A 47 -6.43 -3.90 -4.91
C VAL A 47 -7.14 -3.17 -6.05
N GLU A 48 -7.54 -1.92 -5.82
CA GLU A 48 -8.12 -1.08 -6.85
C GLU A 48 -7.00 -0.46 -7.68
N THR A 49 -7.10 -0.52 -9.00
CA THR A 49 -6.16 0.19 -9.87
C THR A 49 -6.70 1.58 -10.15
N TRP A 50 -5.87 2.61 -9.98
CA TRP A 50 -6.18 3.97 -10.35
C TRP A 50 -6.63 4.01 -11.82
N PRO A 51 -7.83 4.52 -12.13
CA PRO A 51 -8.23 4.70 -13.52
C PRO A 51 -7.32 5.70 -14.25
N TRP A 52 -6.70 5.24 -15.33
CA TRP A 52 -5.99 6.09 -16.28
C TRP A 52 -6.35 5.70 -17.71
N GLN A 53 -6.34 6.69 -18.59
CA GLN A 53 -6.53 6.51 -20.03
C GLN A 53 -5.22 6.76 -20.75
N VAL A 54 -4.73 5.78 -21.50
CA VAL A 54 -3.57 5.96 -22.39
C VAL A 54 -4.03 6.78 -23.60
N LEU A 55 -3.42 7.94 -23.81
CA LEU A 55 -3.68 8.83 -24.94
C LEU A 55 -2.80 8.49 -26.13
N SER A 56 -1.51 8.28 -25.87
CA SER A 56 -0.51 7.98 -26.90
C SER A 56 0.62 7.13 -26.32
N LYS A 57 1.37 6.47 -27.20
CA LYS A 57 2.62 5.80 -26.86
C LYS A 57 3.72 6.35 -27.75
N GLY A 58 4.88 6.61 -27.18
CA GLY A 58 6.04 7.09 -27.89
C GLY A 58 7.26 6.26 -27.54
N ALA A 59 8.21 6.24 -28.46
CA ALA A 59 9.53 5.71 -28.21
C ALA A 59 10.54 6.62 -28.89
N LYS A 60 11.63 6.93 -28.18
CA LYS A 60 12.78 7.64 -28.73
C LYS A 60 14.02 6.94 -28.21
N GLU A 61 14.87 6.49 -29.12
CA GLU A 61 16.02 5.63 -28.81
C GLU A 61 15.55 4.39 -28.01
N ASP A 62 16.21 4.07 -26.91
CA ASP A 62 15.87 2.94 -26.02
C ASP A 62 14.82 3.30 -24.94
N VAL A 63 14.22 4.49 -25.02
CA VAL A 63 13.22 4.96 -24.05
C VAL A 63 11.83 4.87 -24.63
N SER A 64 11.02 3.95 -24.09
CA SER A 64 9.59 3.87 -24.36
C SER A 64 8.79 4.58 -23.27
N TYR A 65 7.81 5.38 -23.66
CA TYR A 65 6.93 6.11 -22.76
C TYR A 65 5.48 6.08 -23.21
N GLU A 66 4.57 6.33 -22.27
CA GLU A 66 3.14 6.45 -22.55
C GLU A 66 2.64 7.81 -22.05
N GLU A 67 1.87 8.51 -22.86
CA GLU A 67 1.09 9.65 -22.43
C GLU A 67 -0.24 9.13 -21.88
N ARG A 68 -0.53 9.45 -20.61
CA ARG A 68 -1.72 8.96 -19.93
C ARG A 68 -2.40 10.10 -19.18
N THR A 69 -3.72 10.14 -19.21
CA THR A 69 -4.51 10.97 -18.30
C THR A 69 -4.92 10.13 -17.10
N CYS A 70 -4.45 10.51 -15.92
CA CYS A 70 -4.82 9.92 -14.65
C CYS A 70 -6.02 10.68 -14.09
N GLU A 71 -7.06 9.95 -13.70
CA GLU A 71 -8.26 10.57 -13.14
C GLU A 71 -7.95 11.31 -11.84
N GLY A 72 -8.59 12.45 -11.65
CA GLY A 72 -8.56 13.19 -10.40
C GLY A 72 -9.37 12.53 -9.28
N GLY A 73 -9.76 13.36 -8.32
CA GLY A 73 -10.55 12.98 -7.16
C GLY A 73 -9.86 13.34 -5.85
N GLN A 74 -10.25 12.67 -4.77
CA GLN A 74 -9.70 12.86 -3.44
C GLN A 74 -8.52 11.93 -3.17
N PHE A 75 -7.48 12.51 -2.61
CA PHE A 75 -6.21 11.88 -2.30
C PHE A 75 -5.88 12.07 -0.83
N ALA A 76 -5.43 11.00 -0.18
CA ALA A 76 -4.76 11.12 1.10
C ALA A 76 -3.29 11.47 0.84
N THR A 77 -2.86 12.59 1.41
CA THR A 77 -1.52 13.13 1.21
C THR A 77 -0.78 13.24 2.52
N VAL A 78 0.52 12.96 2.47
CA VAL A 78 1.44 13.15 3.59
C VAL A 78 2.65 13.87 3.06
N GLU A 79 2.91 15.06 3.58
CA GLU A 79 4.08 15.86 3.24
C GLU A 79 5.15 15.69 4.31
N VAL A 80 6.38 15.43 3.89
CA VAL A 80 7.56 15.37 4.75
C VAL A 80 8.60 16.32 4.19
N THR A 81 9.03 17.28 5.01
CA THR A 81 10.11 18.22 4.71
C THR A 81 11.35 17.89 5.52
N ASP A 82 12.48 18.49 5.14
CA ASP A 82 13.78 18.43 5.83
C ASP A 82 14.40 17.03 5.90
N LYS A 83 13.91 16.09 5.09
CA LYS A 83 14.42 14.72 4.98
C LYS A 83 14.66 14.31 3.52
N PRO A 84 15.65 13.44 3.26
CA PRO A 84 15.80 12.80 1.95
C PRO A 84 14.55 12.02 1.54
N VAL A 85 14.33 11.83 0.23
CA VAL A 85 13.12 11.18 -0.30
C VAL A 85 12.93 9.78 0.29
N ASP A 86 14.01 9.01 0.36
CA ASP A 86 14.01 7.64 0.89
C ASP A 86 13.63 7.56 2.39
N GLU A 87 14.00 8.56 3.19
CA GLU A 87 13.63 8.64 4.61
C GLU A 87 12.21 9.17 4.78
N GLY A 88 11.86 10.22 4.03
CA GLY A 88 10.51 10.77 4.00
C GLY A 88 9.48 9.73 3.60
N LEU A 89 9.80 8.87 2.63
CA LEU A 89 8.91 7.79 2.19
C LEU A 89 8.74 6.72 3.26
N ARG A 90 9.82 6.34 3.97
CA ARG A 90 9.76 5.38 5.08
C ARG A 90 8.92 5.89 6.25
N GLU A 91 8.84 7.20 6.44
CA GLU A 91 7.98 7.81 7.45
C GLU A 91 6.52 7.97 6.97
N ALA A 92 6.32 8.46 5.74
CA ALA A 92 5.00 8.78 5.19
C ALA A 92 4.20 7.52 4.85
N MET A 93 4.85 6.49 4.30
CA MET A 93 4.17 5.27 3.85
C MET A 93 3.39 4.57 4.98
N PRO A 94 3.97 4.29 6.17
CA PRO A 94 3.22 3.70 7.26
C PRO A 94 2.00 4.52 7.70
N LYS A 95 2.06 5.85 7.63
CA LYS A 95 0.94 6.74 7.99
C LYS A 95 -0.24 6.54 7.05
N VAL A 96 0.02 6.62 5.73
CA VAL A 96 -0.99 6.34 4.69
C VAL A 96 -1.54 4.92 4.84
N MET A 97 -0.67 3.92 5.01
CA MET A 97 -1.09 2.51 5.15
C MET A 97 -1.96 2.27 6.39
N LYS A 98 -1.71 2.96 7.50
CA LYS A 98 -2.57 2.91 8.69
C LYS A 98 -3.95 3.53 8.42
N TYR A 99 -3.99 4.69 7.79
CA TYR A 99 -5.24 5.38 7.44
C TYR A 99 -6.14 4.50 6.56
N VAL A 100 -5.59 3.96 5.46
CA VAL A 100 -6.33 3.08 4.56
C VAL A 100 -6.64 1.72 5.19
N GLY A 101 -5.85 1.30 6.17
CA GLY A 101 -6.04 0.08 6.95
C GLY A 101 -7.08 0.20 8.07
N GLY A 102 -7.70 1.38 8.27
CA GLY A 102 -8.75 1.58 9.27
C GLY A 102 -8.43 2.57 10.39
N THR A 103 -7.27 3.22 10.37
CA THR A 103 -6.91 4.28 11.33
C THR A 103 -7.53 5.62 10.89
N ASN A 104 -8.86 5.65 10.86
CA ASN A 104 -9.68 6.79 10.52
C ASN A 104 -10.86 6.89 11.50
N ASP A 105 -11.56 8.02 11.49
CA ASP A 105 -12.69 8.32 12.37
C ASP A 105 -13.78 7.23 12.38
N LYS A 106 -13.98 6.55 11.25
CA LYS A 106 -14.97 5.49 11.07
C LYS A 106 -14.45 4.09 11.39
N GLY A 107 -13.14 3.91 11.62
CA GLY A 107 -12.53 2.60 11.84
C GLY A 107 -12.59 1.66 10.62
N ILE A 108 -12.77 2.20 9.41
CA ILE A 108 -13.04 1.40 8.20
C ILE A 108 -11.74 1.18 7.40
N GLY A 109 -11.40 -0.08 7.15
CA GLY A 109 -10.35 -0.42 6.19
C GLY A 109 -10.85 -0.19 4.76
N MET A 110 -10.31 0.82 4.08
CA MET A 110 -10.70 1.18 2.72
C MET A 110 -10.10 0.24 1.66
N GLY A 111 -9.05 -0.50 2.00
CA GLY A 111 -8.28 -1.29 1.04
C GLY A 111 -7.18 -0.47 0.37
N MET A 112 -6.45 -1.09 -0.57
CA MET A 112 -5.28 -0.47 -1.20
C MET A 112 -5.57 -0.10 -2.65
N THR A 113 -5.11 1.08 -3.06
CA THR A 113 -5.17 1.55 -4.45
C THR A 113 -3.76 1.62 -5.01
N VAL A 114 -3.58 1.18 -6.25
CA VAL A 114 -2.28 1.19 -6.96
C VAL A 114 -2.34 2.00 -8.25
N PRO A 115 -1.25 2.66 -8.66
CA PRO A 115 0.00 2.76 -7.91
C PRO A 115 -0.08 3.78 -6.77
N ILE A 116 0.81 3.62 -5.80
CA ILE A 116 1.07 4.67 -4.83
C ILE A 116 2.02 5.66 -5.48
N SER A 117 1.61 6.92 -5.58
CA SER A 117 2.41 7.98 -6.17
C SER A 117 3.04 8.85 -5.09
N PHE A 118 4.26 9.32 -5.31
CA PHE A 118 4.88 10.32 -4.46
C PHE A 118 5.53 11.39 -5.32
N ALA A 119 5.22 12.64 -5.01
CA ALA A 119 5.76 13.81 -5.67
C ALA A 119 7.13 14.14 -5.06
N VAL A 120 8.09 14.30 -5.95
CA VAL A 120 9.43 14.80 -5.63
C VAL A 120 9.68 16.09 -6.38
N PHE A 121 10.52 16.93 -5.78
CA PHE A 121 10.77 18.29 -6.26
C PHE A 121 12.25 18.39 -6.62
N PRO A 122 12.60 18.51 -7.92
CA PRO A 122 13.96 18.77 -8.34
C PRO A 122 14.50 20.07 -7.72
N GLY A 123 15.75 20.05 -7.29
CA GLY A 123 16.55 21.24 -6.98
C GLY A 123 17.32 21.73 -8.21
N ASP A 124 17.77 22.98 -8.15
CA ASP A 124 18.52 23.62 -9.25
C ASP A 124 19.89 22.97 -9.51
N ASP A 125 20.42 22.24 -8.52
CA ASP A 125 21.69 21.51 -8.60
C ASP A 125 21.54 20.08 -9.18
N GLY A 126 20.34 19.70 -9.61
CA GLY A 126 20.03 18.37 -10.12
C GLY A 126 19.79 17.31 -9.04
N SER A 127 19.91 17.67 -7.76
CA SER A 127 19.49 16.82 -6.64
C SER A 127 17.98 16.94 -6.39
N LEU A 128 17.41 16.07 -5.56
CA LEU A 128 16.05 16.27 -5.07
C LEU A 128 16.07 17.14 -3.82
N GLN A 129 15.14 18.09 -3.77
CA GLN A 129 14.88 18.82 -2.55
C GLN A 129 14.54 17.84 -1.43
N LYS A 130 14.87 18.21 -0.19
CA LYS A 130 14.49 17.47 1.02
C LYS A 130 13.01 17.64 1.32
N LYS A 131 12.17 17.33 0.35
CA LYS A 131 10.72 17.49 0.36
C LYS A 131 10.12 16.35 -0.44
N LEU A 132 9.20 15.64 0.19
CA LEU A 132 8.43 14.55 -0.41
C LEU A 132 6.96 14.77 -0.08
N LYS A 133 6.09 14.56 -1.05
CA LYS A 133 4.65 14.48 -0.79
C LYS A 133 4.11 13.17 -1.33
N VAL A 134 3.67 12.28 -0.45
CA VAL A 134 2.96 11.05 -0.86
C VAL A 134 1.55 11.42 -1.28
N TRP A 135 1.09 10.83 -2.38
CA TRP A 135 -0.24 10.97 -2.95
C TRP A 135 -0.86 9.59 -3.11
N PHE A 136 -1.78 9.25 -2.23
CA PHE A 136 -2.53 8.01 -2.28
C PHE A 136 -3.96 8.30 -2.74
N ARG A 137 -4.37 7.69 -3.86
CA ARG A 137 -5.74 7.84 -4.34
C ARG A 137 -6.69 7.09 -3.42
N ILE A 138 -7.71 7.76 -2.92
CA ILE A 138 -8.75 7.11 -2.12
C ILE A 138 -9.57 6.18 -3.04
N PRO A 139 -9.93 4.95 -2.62
CA PRO A 139 -10.71 4.04 -3.46
C PRO A 139 -12.04 4.66 -3.91
N ASN A 140 -12.54 4.26 -5.08
CA ASN A 140 -13.73 4.84 -5.70
C ASN A 140 -14.96 4.86 -4.77
N GLN A 141 -15.11 3.84 -3.93
CA GLN A 141 -16.21 3.74 -2.96
C GLN A 141 -16.23 4.91 -1.94
N PHE A 142 -15.07 5.51 -1.65
CA PHE A 142 -14.91 6.55 -0.62
C PHE A 142 -14.64 7.93 -1.22
N GLN A 143 -14.57 8.08 -2.55
CA GLN A 143 -14.27 9.34 -3.22
C GLN A 143 -15.24 10.47 -2.86
N SER A 144 -16.54 10.19 -2.72
CA SER A 144 -17.55 11.20 -2.39
C SER A 144 -17.51 11.67 -0.94
N ASN A 145 -17.02 10.84 -0.01
CA ASN A 145 -17.02 11.13 1.42
C ASN A 145 -15.95 10.28 2.13
N PRO A 146 -14.66 10.62 2.00
CA PRO A 146 -13.62 9.82 2.62
C PRO A 146 -13.71 9.87 4.15
N PRO A 147 -13.34 8.78 4.84
CA PRO A 147 -13.12 8.81 6.28
C PRO A 147 -12.14 9.91 6.68
N VAL A 148 -12.38 10.58 7.79
CA VAL A 148 -11.47 11.62 8.28
C VAL A 148 -10.24 10.93 8.88
N PRO A 149 -9.01 11.32 8.48
CA PRO A 149 -7.81 10.79 9.10
C PRO A 149 -7.77 11.12 10.60
N THR A 150 -7.31 10.18 11.41
CA THR A 150 -7.06 10.41 12.85
C THR A 150 -5.65 10.94 13.13
N ASP A 151 -4.78 10.91 12.12
CA ASP A 151 -3.42 11.43 12.16
C ASP A 151 -3.41 12.78 11.43
N ASP A 152 -3.10 13.86 12.17
CA ASP A 152 -3.10 15.24 11.66
C ASP A 152 -2.05 15.48 10.54
N SER A 153 -1.08 14.58 10.39
CA SER A 153 -0.11 14.66 9.29
C SER A 153 -0.66 14.19 7.95
N ILE A 154 -1.83 13.55 7.94
CA ILE A 154 -2.53 13.11 6.73
C ILE A 154 -3.57 14.16 6.36
N LYS A 155 -3.46 14.70 5.14
CA LYS A 155 -4.42 15.65 4.59
C LYS A 155 -5.20 15.02 3.45
N ILE A 156 -6.50 15.24 3.43
CA ILE A 156 -7.32 14.90 2.28
C ILE A 156 -7.30 16.10 1.33
N GLU A 157 -6.75 15.89 0.15
CA GLU A 157 -6.64 16.92 -0.89
C GLU A 157 -7.37 16.45 -2.14
N GLU A 158 -8.19 17.32 -2.70
CA GLU A 158 -8.77 17.12 -4.02
C GLU A 158 -7.74 17.53 -5.07
N ARG A 159 -7.59 16.69 -6.10
CA ARG A 159 -6.73 16.97 -7.23
C ARG A 159 -7.51 16.73 -8.52
N GLU A 160 -7.42 17.68 -9.44
CA GLU A 160 -7.93 17.50 -10.78
C GLU A 160 -7.20 16.38 -11.53
N SER A 161 -7.80 15.92 -12.62
CA SER A 161 -7.16 14.96 -13.52
C SER A 161 -5.87 15.54 -14.07
N ILE A 162 -4.81 14.74 -14.10
CA ILE A 162 -3.50 15.15 -14.61
C ILE A 162 -3.13 14.33 -15.83
N THR A 163 -2.53 14.97 -16.83
CA THR A 163 -1.89 14.25 -17.94
C THR A 163 -0.41 14.12 -17.63
N VAL A 164 0.09 12.89 -17.74
CA VAL A 164 1.48 12.54 -17.43
C VAL A 164 2.10 11.76 -18.58
N TYR A 165 3.41 11.90 -18.71
CA TYR A 165 4.22 10.97 -19.49
C TYR A 165 4.85 9.98 -18.52
N SER A 166 4.54 8.70 -18.68
CA SER A 166 5.03 7.63 -17.81
C SER A 166 6.13 6.82 -18.50
N LEU A 167 7.24 6.61 -17.80
CA LEU A 167 8.31 5.67 -18.16
C LEU A 167 8.34 4.55 -17.12
N GLN A 168 8.18 3.31 -17.58
CA GLN A 168 8.23 2.13 -16.74
C GLN A 168 9.64 1.53 -16.72
N PHE A 169 10.11 1.16 -15.53
CA PHE A 169 11.38 0.48 -15.34
C PHE A 169 11.29 -0.56 -14.22
N GLY A 170 12.20 -1.54 -14.27
CA GLY A 170 12.26 -2.65 -13.31
C GLY A 170 13.35 -2.45 -12.25
N GLY A 171 13.37 -3.32 -11.24
CA GLY A 171 14.42 -3.37 -10.22
C GLY A 171 14.11 -2.59 -8.94
N TYR A 172 15.11 -2.44 -8.08
CA TYR A 172 15.00 -1.60 -6.87
C TYR A 172 15.23 -0.15 -7.26
N ALA A 173 14.17 0.65 -7.30
CA ALA A 173 14.27 2.07 -7.55
C ALA A 173 14.74 2.78 -6.27
N LYS A 174 15.94 3.37 -6.32
CA LYS A 174 16.42 4.37 -5.36
C LYS A 174 16.22 5.76 -5.93
N GLU A 175 16.47 6.76 -5.09
CA GLU A 175 16.44 8.18 -5.48
C GLU A 175 17.21 8.45 -6.79
N ALA A 176 18.46 7.96 -6.89
CA ALA A 176 19.30 8.12 -8.07
C ALA A 176 18.69 7.50 -9.34
N ASP A 177 18.03 6.35 -9.23
CA ASP A 177 17.38 5.68 -10.37
C ASP A 177 16.18 6.51 -10.86
N TYR A 178 15.39 7.07 -9.93
CA TYR A 178 14.29 7.95 -10.29
C TYR A 178 14.77 9.23 -10.98
N ILE A 179 15.88 9.83 -10.53
CA ILE A 179 16.47 11.00 -11.19
C ILE A 179 16.97 10.64 -12.59
N ALA A 180 17.67 9.51 -12.74
CA ALA A 180 18.19 9.06 -14.02
C ALA A 180 17.06 8.80 -15.03
N HIS A 181 16.02 8.06 -14.64
CA HIS A 181 14.88 7.78 -15.49
C HIS A 181 14.02 9.02 -15.78
N ALA A 182 13.88 9.94 -14.84
CA ALA A 182 13.22 11.23 -15.09
C ALA A 182 13.98 12.05 -16.13
N THR A 183 15.32 12.08 -16.05
CA THR A 183 16.17 12.78 -17.01
C THR A 183 16.08 12.14 -18.40
N GLN A 184 16.17 10.80 -18.48
CA GLN A 184 15.98 10.05 -19.72
C GLN A 184 14.63 10.34 -20.37
N LEU A 185 13.55 10.33 -19.59
CA LEU A 185 12.22 10.65 -20.10
C LEU A 185 12.11 12.11 -20.57
N ARG A 186 12.71 13.07 -19.84
CA ARG A 186 12.75 14.48 -20.28
C ARG A 186 13.44 14.60 -21.63
N THR A 187 14.62 14.00 -21.81
CA THR A 187 15.37 14.01 -23.07
C THR A 187 14.63 13.29 -24.21
N ALA A 188 13.89 12.22 -23.88
CA ALA A 188 13.04 11.55 -24.85
C ALA A 188 11.89 12.45 -25.35
N LEU A 189 11.37 13.32 -24.48
CA LEU A 189 10.28 14.25 -24.77
C LEU A 189 10.75 15.61 -25.31
N GLU A 190 12.04 15.92 -25.23
CA GLU A 190 12.61 17.15 -25.78
C GLU A 190 12.24 17.32 -27.26
N GLY A 191 11.68 18.49 -27.58
CA GLY A 191 11.18 18.83 -28.91
C GLY A 191 9.82 18.23 -29.27
N THR A 192 9.25 17.35 -28.45
CA THR A 192 7.96 16.68 -28.69
C THR A 192 6.87 17.16 -27.74
N ALA A 193 7.19 17.37 -26.46
CA ALA A 193 6.24 17.76 -25.43
C ALA A 193 6.87 18.70 -24.39
N THR A 194 6.02 19.50 -23.74
CA THR A 194 6.44 20.34 -22.61
C THR A 194 5.99 19.71 -21.30
N CYS A 195 6.93 19.53 -20.38
CA CYS A 195 6.68 18.96 -19.06
C CYS A 195 7.05 19.97 -17.98
N ARG A 196 6.38 19.89 -16.84
CA ARG A 196 6.75 20.64 -15.63
C ARG A 196 8.16 20.27 -15.17
N SER A 197 8.95 21.28 -14.80
CA SER A 197 10.31 21.13 -14.27
C SER A 197 10.37 21.11 -12.75
N ASP A 198 9.36 21.66 -12.08
CA ASP A 198 9.30 21.86 -10.64
C ASP A 198 8.86 20.62 -9.86
N ILE A 199 8.22 19.66 -10.53
CA ILE A 199 7.66 18.48 -9.90
C ILE A 199 7.62 17.30 -10.86
N TYR A 200 7.86 16.10 -10.34
CA TYR A 200 7.50 14.86 -11.00
C TYR A 200 7.06 13.82 -9.98
N PHE A 201 6.35 12.80 -10.44
CA PHE A 201 5.87 11.73 -9.59
C PHE A 201 6.68 10.46 -9.81
N CYS A 202 6.98 9.78 -8.72
CA CYS A 202 7.50 8.44 -8.71
C CYS A 202 6.37 7.51 -8.25
N THR A 203 6.16 6.40 -8.94
CA THR A 203 5.06 5.49 -8.64
C THR A 203 5.55 4.08 -8.38
N GLY A 204 5.01 3.47 -7.33
CA GLY A 204 5.28 2.10 -6.93
C GLY A 204 3.99 1.30 -6.89
N TYR A 205 3.99 0.15 -7.55
CA TYR A 205 2.83 -0.76 -7.62
C TYR A 205 2.87 -1.83 -6.54
N ASP A 206 4.05 -2.07 -5.96
CA ASP A 206 4.30 -3.19 -5.06
C ASP A 206 4.63 -2.71 -3.64
N PRO A 207 4.09 -3.37 -2.59
CA PRO A 207 4.44 -3.09 -1.21
C PRO A 207 5.96 -3.14 -0.96
N PRO A 208 6.47 -2.42 0.05
CA PRO A 208 7.90 -2.38 0.36
C PRO A 208 8.57 -3.75 0.55
N MET A 209 7.79 -4.77 0.90
CA MET A 209 8.25 -6.11 1.28
C MET A 209 8.35 -7.11 0.10
N LYS A 210 8.04 -6.73 -1.15
CA LYS A 210 8.10 -7.66 -2.30
C LYS A 210 9.49 -7.61 -2.97
N PRO A 211 10.28 -8.71 -2.96
CA PRO A 211 11.69 -8.65 -3.35
C PRO A 211 11.97 -8.73 -4.86
N TYR A 212 11.05 -9.24 -5.69
CA TYR A 212 11.24 -9.42 -7.14
C TYR A 212 10.00 -9.03 -7.95
N GLY A 213 10.21 -8.65 -9.22
CA GLY A 213 9.14 -8.28 -10.15
C GLY A 213 8.42 -6.98 -9.80
N ARG A 214 9.14 -6.03 -9.18
CA ARG A 214 8.58 -4.72 -8.85
C ARG A 214 8.43 -3.88 -10.11
N ARG A 215 7.25 -3.29 -10.30
CA ARG A 215 7.00 -2.28 -11.32
C ARG A 215 7.14 -0.90 -10.68
N ASN A 216 8.09 -0.12 -11.16
CA ASN A 216 8.23 1.29 -10.80
C ASN A 216 8.05 2.14 -12.07
N GLU A 217 7.50 3.33 -11.91
CA GLU A 217 7.40 4.28 -13.02
C GLU A 217 7.79 5.68 -12.55
N VAL A 218 8.35 6.46 -13.48
CA VAL A 218 8.47 7.92 -13.35
C VAL A 218 7.40 8.55 -14.22
N TRP A 219 6.67 9.50 -13.65
CA TRP A 219 5.65 10.29 -14.33
C TRP A 219 6.06 11.76 -14.35
N LEU A 220 6.34 12.28 -15.54
CA LEU A 220 6.49 13.72 -15.76
C LEU A 220 5.12 14.33 -16.03
N VAL A 221 4.80 15.42 -15.33
CA VAL A 221 3.52 16.10 -15.50
C VAL A 221 3.58 16.96 -16.77
N LYS A 222 2.61 16.80 -17.66
CA LYS A 222 2.46 17.64 -18.85
C LYS A 222 2.12 19.08 -18.40
N ALA A 223 2.80 20.06 -19.00
CA ALA A 223 2.61 21.47 -18.71
C ALA A 223 1.35 22.04 -19.40
#